data_AF-A0A1D8GKS9-F1
#
_entry.id   AF-A0A1D8GKS9-F1
#
_cell.length_a   1.000
_cell.length_b   1.000
_cell.length_c   1.000
_cell.angle_alpha   90.00
_cell.angle_beta   90.00
_cell.angle_gamma   90.00
#
_symmetry.space_group_name_H-M   'P 1'
#
loop_
_entity.id
_entity.type
_entity.pdbx_description
1 polymer ?
#
loop_
_entity_poly.entity_id
_entity_poly.type
_entity_poly.pdbx_seq_one_letter_code
_entity_poly.pdbx_strand_id
1 'polypeptide(L)'
;MNYREKYESSKSECLKHVKTIIGELMKEELEVEGMEVVIPDDKDLEYKIKYENDEYEGSFSIKIGWVNKEIVEEEEEEEEV
;
A
#
# COMPACT_ATOMS: atom_id res chain seq x y z
N MET A 1 -4.75 -3.78 -9.89
CA MET A 1 -6.06 -3.35 -9.34
C MET A 1 -5.88 -2.01 -8.64
N ASN A 2 -6.87 -1.11 -8.68
CA ASN A 2 -6.82 0.20 -8.02
C ASN A 2 -8.00 0.33 -7.05
N TYR A 3 -7.75 0.22 -5.75
CA TYR A 3 -8.75 0.41 -4.70
C TYR A 3 -8.51 1.74 -3.97
N ARG A 4 -9.57 2.51 -3.71
CA ARG A 4 -9.49 3.75 -2.92
C ARG A 4 -10.82 4.07 -2.26
N GLU A 5 -10.80 4.10 -0.93
CA GLU A 5 -11.91 4.60 -0.13
C GLU A 5 -11.55 5.89 0.62
N LYS A 6 -12.56 6.68 0.95
CA LYS A 6 -12.42 7.90 1.73
C LYS A 6 -13.45 7.89 2.86
N TYR A 7 -12.97 8.11 4.07
CA TYR A 7 -13.77 8.18 5.29
C TYR A 7 -13.56 9.53 5.98
N GLU A 8 -14.57 10.02 6.68
CA GLU A 8 -14.48 11.19 7.56
C GLU A 8 -15.10 10.83 8.91
N SER A 9 -14.34 10.96 10.00
CA SER A 9 -14.75 10.54 11.34
C SER A 9 -13.94 11.25 12.41
N SER A 10 -14.28 11.01 13.69
CA SER A 10 -13.50 11.52 14.82
C SER A 10 -12.08 10.93 14.85
N LYS A 11 -11.13 11.61 15.51
CA LYS A 11 -9.76 11.11 15.70
C LYS A 11 -9.74 9.69 16.30
N SER A 12 -10.60 9.42 17.29
CA SER A 12 -10.62 8.12 17.96
C SER A 12 -11.10 7.01 17.03
N GLU A 13 -12.09 7.28 16.20
CA GLU A 13 -12.62 6.31 15.24
C GLU A 13 -11.62 6.05 14.12
N CYS A 14 -11.02 7.12 13.57
CA CYS A 14 -9.97 7.03 12.57
C CYS A 14 -8.79 6.16 13.07
N LEU A 15 -8.24 6.46 14.25
CA LEU A 15 -7.12 5.67 14.80
C LEU A 15 -7.50 4.22 15.12
N LYS A 16 -8.75 3.99 15.57
CA LYS A 16 -9.26 2.63 15.79
C LYS A 16 -9.35 1.85 14.47
N HIS A 17 -9.88 2.47 13.42
CA HIS A 17 -10.03 1.87 12.11
C HIS A 17 -8.67 1.56 11.47
N VAL A 18 -7.73 2.52 11.50
CA VAL A 18 -6.35 2.30 11.04
C VAL A 18 -5.70 1.14 11.78
N LYS A 19 -5.85 1.08 13.12
CA LYS A 19 -5.31 -0.02 13.92
C LYS A 19 -5.92 -1.37 13.53
N THR A 20 -7.21 -1.43 13.23
CA THR A 20 -7.88 -2.64 12.75
C THR A 20 -7.31 -3.07 11.42
N ILE A 21 -7.27 -2.19 10.41
CA ILE A 21 -6.77 -2.52 9.07
C ILE A 21 -5.33 -3.03 9.11
N ILE A 22 -4.45 -2.33 9.85
CA ILE A 22 -3.06 -2.77 10.00
C ILE A 22 -2.99 -4.10 10.76
N GLY A 23 -3.82 -4.30 11.78
CA GLY A 23 -3.90 -5.55 12.50
C GLY A 23 -4.34 -6.73 11.63
N GLU A 24 -5.30 -6.53 10.75
CA GLU A 24 -5.77 -7.53 9.76
C GLU A 24 -4.70 -7.80 8.71
N LEU A 25 -4.04 -6.76 8.20
CA LEU A 25 -2.94 -6.91 7.24
C LEU A 25 -1.80 -7.75 7.81
N MET A 26 -1.39 -7.49 9.05
CA MET A 26 -0.29 -8.20 9.72
C MET A 26 -0.63 -9.67 10.04
N LYS A 27 -1.90 -10.05 9.96
CA LYS A 27 -2.36 -11.43 10.12
C LYS A 27 -2.72 -12.09 8.80
N GLU A 28 -2.56 -11.38 7.68
CA GLU A 28 -2.97 -11.81 6.34
C GLU A 28 -4.50 -12.04 6.24
N GLU A 29 -5.29 -11.37 7.08
CA GLU A 29 -6.76 -11.47 7.13
C GLU A 29 -7.44 -10.27 6.45
N LEU A 30 -6.68 -9.31 5.91
CA LEU A 30 -7.23 -8.12 5.28
C LEU A 30 -7.81 -8.46 3.91
N GLU A 31 -9.12 -8.25 3.75
CA GLU A 31 -9.81 -8.37 2.46
C GLU A 31 -10.20 -7.00 1.89
N VAL A 32 -9.99 -6.82 0.59
CA VAL A 32 -10.38 -5.64 -0.16
C VAL A 32 -11.22 -6.07 -1.37
N GLU A 33 -12.48 -5.64 -1.43
CA GLU A 33 -13.44 -6.05 -2.46
C GLU A 33 -13.55 -7.58 -2.64
N GLY A 34 -13.39 -8.35 -1.57
CA GLY A 34 -13.42 -9.81 -1.58
C GLY A 34 -12.13 -10.47 -2.09
N MET A 35 -11.03 -9.72 -2.20
CA MET A 35 -9.69 -10.24 -2.47
C MET A 35 -8.79 -10.06 -1.24
N GLU A 36 -8.13 -11.13 -0.82
CA GLU A 36 -7.14 -11.10 0.26
C GLU A 36 -5.91 -10.29 -0.17
N VAL A 37 -5.47 -9.39 0.71
CA VAL A 37 -4.23 -8.61 0.51
C VAL A 37 -3.06 -9.42 1.04
N VAL A 38 -2.29 -10.01 0.13
CA VAL A 38 -1.09 -10.82 0.45
C VAL A 38 0.18 -10.01 0.15
N ILE A 39 1.03 -9.84 1.17
CA ILE A 39 2.37 -9.27 1.03
C ILE A 39 3.35 -10.45 0.88
N PRO A 40 4.19 -10.50 -0.17
CA PRO A 40 5.14 -11.59 -0.37
C PRO A 40 6.25 -11.59 0.69
N ASP A 41 6.53 -12.76 1.28
CA ASP A 41 7.63 -12.97 2.23
C ASP A 41 9.01 -13.07 1.56
N ASP A 42 9.03 -13.40 0.28
CA ASP A 42 10.23 -13.73 -0.51
C ASP A 42 10.78 -12.54 -1.30
N LYS A 43 10.23 -11.33 -1.12
CA LYS A 43 10.55 -10.16 -1.94
C LYS A 43 10.91 -8.94 -1.11
N ASP A 44 11.77 -8.11 -1.69
CA ASP A 44 12.04 -6.79 -1.14
C ASP A 44 10.78 -5.91 -1.18
N LEU A 45 10.53 -5.24 -0.06
CA LEU A 45 9.44 -4.29 0.11
C LEU A 45 9.98 -2.86 0.03
N GLU A 46 9.41 -2.06 -0.86
CA GLU A 46 9.59 -0.61 -0.83
C GLU A 46 8.58 0.00 0.15
N TYR A 47 9.05 0.80 1.10
CA TYR A 47 8.15 1.53 2.00
C TYR A 47 8.49 3.02 2.06
N LYS A 48 7.44 3.83 2.14
CA LYS A 48 7.53 5.29 2.22
C LYS A 48 6.60 5.81 3.31
N ILE A 49 7.15 6.63 4.20
CA ILE A 49 6.40 7.34 5.25
C ILE A 49 6.50 8.83 4.95
N LYS A 50 5.37 9.52 4.88
CA LYS A 50 5.29 10.97 4.65
C LYS A 50 4.45 11.62 5.75
N TYR A 51 4.97 12.68 6.33
CA TYR A 51 4.26 13.53 7.28
C TYR A 51 4.34 14.97 6.80
N GLU A 52 3.18 15.62 6.71
CA GLU A 52 3.04 17.03 6.33
C GLU A 52 2.13 17.68 7.37
N ASN A 53 2.51 18.84 7.88
CA ASN A 53 1.72 19.55 8.87
C ASN A 53 2.04 21.04 8.79
N ASP A 54 1.04 21.84 8.49
CA ASP A 54 1.13 23.29 8.40
C ASP A 54 0.03 23.97 9.25
N GLU A 55 -0.21 25.26 9.02
CA GLU A 55 -1.18 26.06 9.78
C GLU A 55 -2.65 25.77 9.43
N TYR A 56 -2.91 25.10 8.30
CA TYR A 56 -4.24 24.80 7.79
C TYR A 56 -4.57 23.30 7.83
N GLU A 57 -3.60 22.45 7.52
CA GLU A 57 -3.82 21.02 7.37
C GLU A 57 -2.66 20.15 7.88
N GLY A 58 -2.98 18.89 8.16
CA GLY A 58 -2.03 17.87 8.56
C GLY A 58 -2.36 16.54 7.90
N SER A 59 -1.34 15.87 7.36
CA SER A 59 -1.46 14.56 6.74
C SER A 59 -0.33 13.64 7.17
N PHE A 60 -0.68 12.37 7.31
CA PHE A 60 0.25 11.29 7.56
C PHE A 60 -0.09 10.15 6.61
N SER A 61 0.91 9.62 5.90
CA SER A 61 0.72 8.50 4.98
C SER A 61 1.84 7.48 5.10
N ILE A 62 1.46 6.21 5.02
CA ILE A 62 2.35 5.07 4.92
C ILE A 62 2.00 4.37 3.60
N LYS A 63 3.01 4.09 2.79
CA LYS A 63 2.88 3.31 1.57
C LYS A 63 3.85 2.14 1.64
N ILE A 64 3.37 0.94 1.33
CA ILE A 64 4.16 -0.28 1.18
C ILE A 64 3.89 -0.78 -0.25
N GLY A 65 4.95 -1.12 -0.98
CA GLY A 65 4.89 -1.61 -2.35
C GLY A 65 5.85 -2.77 -2.56
N TRP A 66 5.48 -3.67 -3.45
CA TRP A 66 6.26 -4.84 -3.83
C TRP A 66 5.97 -5.20 -5.28
N VAL A 67 6.87 -6.00 -5.87
CA VAL A 67 6.80 -6.41 -7.26
C VAL A 67 6.28 -7.84 -7.35
N ASN A 68 5.02 -8.04 -7.76
CA ASN A 68 4.38 -9.37 -7.78
C ASN A 68 4.98 -10.32 -8.84
N LYS A 69 5.54 -9.80 -9.92
CA LYS A 69 6.35 -10.54 -10.89
C LYS A 69 7.51 -9.64 -11.29
N GLU A 70 8.74 -10.15 -11.24
CA GLU A 70 9.86 -9.49 -11.89
C GLU A 70 9.48 -9.32 -13.36
N ILE A 71 9.40 -8.07 -13.81
CA ILE A 71 9.30 -7.80 -15.24
C ILE A 71 10.66 -8.21 -15.76
N VAL A 72 10.74 -9.37 -16.44
CA VAL A 72 11.88 -9.63 -17.32
C VAL A 72 11.77 -8.54 -18.37
N GLU A 73 12.61 -7.50 -18.28
CA GLU A 73 12.87 -6.64 -19.41
C GLU A 73 13.40 -7.58 -20.50
N GLU A 74 12.56 -7.93 -21.48
CA GLU A 74 13.05 -8.41 -22.75
C GLU A 74 13.90 -7.26 -23.29
N GLU A 75 15.23 -7.41 -23.24
CA GLU A 75 16.15 -6.58 -24.04
C GLU A 75 15.59 -6.59 -25.47
N GLU A 76 15.11 -5.45 -25.95
CA GLU A 76 14.89 -5.23 -27.39
C GLU A 76 16.25 -5.45 -28.06
N GLU A 77 16.47 -6.64 -28.64
CA GLU A 77 17.55 -6.85 -29.59
C GLU A 77 17.38 -5.81 -30.70
N GLU A 78 18.30 -4.86 -30.78
CA GLU A 78 18.56 -4.04 -31.96
C GLU A 78 18.81 -4.99 -33.15
N GLU A 79 17.79 -5.31 -33.95
CA GLU A 79 18.01 -5.80 -35.31
C GLU A 79 18.31 -4.59 -36.21
N GLU A 80 19.60 -4.27 -36.36
CA GLU A 80 20.12 -3.66 -37.58
C GLU A 80 19.90 -4.62 -38.75
N VAL A 81 19.01 -4.28 -39.69
CA VAL A 81 19.06 -4.77 -41.09
C VAL A 81 18.66 -3.68 -42.08
#